data_AF-A0A0G1NR46-F1
#
_entry.id   AF-A0A0G1NR46-F1
#
_cell.length_a   1.000
_cell.length_b   1.000
_cell.length_c   1.000
_cell.angle_alpha   90.00
_cell.angle_beta   90.00
_cell.angle_gamma   90.00
#
_symmetry.space_group_name_H-M   'P 1'
#
loop_
_entity.id
_entity.type
_entity.pdbx_description
1 polymer ?
#
loop_
_entity_poly.entity_id
_entity_poly.type
_entity_poly.pdbx_seq_one_letter_code
_entity_poly.pdbx_strand_id
1 'polypeptide(L)' 'GGLRGEAVYRAEIGADGVTIGKLSALYQGQFGRIRAVVASAGKYLYITTSNTDGRGDPHAGDDKIIRLNLP' A
#
# COMPACT_ATOMS: atom_id res chain seq x y z
N GLY A 1 3.43 -0.28 -9.95
CA GLY A 1 3.57 -1.30 -8.89
C GLY A 1 5.02 -1.68 -8.77
N GLY A 2 5.61 -1.60 -7.58
CA GLY A 2 6.98 -2.05 -7.36
C GLY A 2 7.04 -3.56 -7.31
N LEU A 3 7.97 -4.19 -8.04
CA LEU A 3 8.16 -5.65 -8.01
C LEU A 3 8.58 -6.16 -6.62
N ARG A 4 9.04 -5.24 -5.76
CA ARG A 4 9.42 -5.45 -4.35
C ARG A 4 8.93 -4.32 -3.44
N GLY A 5 7.78 -3.74 -3.75
CA GLY A 5 7.23 -2.64 -2.92
C GLY A 5 6.76 -3.17 -1.57
N GLU A 6 7.14 -2.51 -0.48
CA GLU A 6 6.81 -2.89 0.91
C GLU A 6 6.17 -1.74 1.71
N ALA A 7 5.65 -0.72 1.01
CA ALA A 7 4.97 0.42 1.60
C ALA A 7 3.81 0.89 0.72
N VAL A 8 2.86 1.57 1.36
CA VAL A 8 1.84 2.36 0.68
C VAL A 8 2.31 3.80 0.63
N TYR A 9 2.45 4.38 -0.57
CA TYR A 9 2.83 5.77 -0.71
C TYR A 9 1.60 6.67 -0.80
N ARG A 10 1.60 7.75 -0.02
CA ARG A 10 0.62 8.83 -0.08
C ARG A 10 1.30 10.09 -0.60
N ALA A 11 0.79 10.63 -1.69
CA ALA A 11 1.19 11.93 -2.22
C ALA A 11 0.05 12.94 -1.98
N GLU A 12 0.40 14.13 -1.51
CA GLU A 12 -0.49 15.28 -1.51
C GLU A 12 -0.43 15.94 -2.90
N ILE A 13 -1.59 16.11 -3.54
CA ILE A 13 -1.70 16.74 -4.86
C ILE A 13 -2.28 18.13 -4.66
N GLY A 14 -1.60 19.13 -5.21
CA GLY A 14 -2.04 20.53 -5.20
C GLY A 14 -3.34 20.72 -5.98
N ALA A 15 -4.02 21.84 -5.69
CA ALA A 15 -5.31 22.16 -6.32
C ALA A 15 -5.22 22.35 -7.86
N ASP A 16 -4.03 22.64 -8.37
CA ASP A 16 -3.73 22.73 -9.80
C ASP A 16 -3.64 21.36 -10.49
N GLY A 17 -3.67 20.26 -9.72
CA GLY A 17 -3.54 18.89 -10.22
C GLY A 17 -2.13 18.52 -10.69
N VAL A 18 -1.14 19.42 -10.54
CA VAL A 18 0.22 19.26 -11.06
C VAL A 18 1.24 19.33 -9.94
N THR A 19 1.04 20.20 -8.96
CA THR A 19 1.95 20.36 -7.83
C THR A 19 1.91 19.11 -6.95
N ILE A 20 3.08 18.48 -6.74
CA ILE A 20 3.25 17.39 -5.79
C ILE A 20 3.74 17.99 -4.48
N GLY A 21 2.92 17.87 -3.43
CA GLY A 21 3.28 18.23 -2.06
C GLY A 21 4.06 17.11 -1.37
N LYS A 22 3.71 16.82 -0.11
CA LYS A 22 4.41 15.80 0.68
C LYS A 22 4.18 14.41 0.11
N LEU A 23 5.27 13.66 -0.08
CA LEU A 23 5.25 12.22 -0.33
C LEU A 23 5.60 11.48 0.97
N SER A 24 4.71 10.60 1.43
CA SER A 24 4.88 9.82 2.66
C SER A 24 4.84 8.33 2.36
N ALA A 25 5.78 7.57 2.92
CA ALA A 25 5.71 6.12 2.97
C ALA A 25 4.95 5.69 4.24
N LEU A 26 3.83 5.01 4.06
CA LEU A 26 2.99 4.48 5.14
C LEU A 26 3.23 2.97 5.28
N TYR A 27 3.20 2.47 6.51
CA TYR A 27 3.26 1.03 6.82
C TYR A 27 4.49 0.30 6.26
N GLN A 28 5.61 1.00 6.09
CA GLN A 28 6.84 0.46 5.50
C GLN A 28 7.30 -0.81 6.23
N GLY A 29 7.41 -1.91 5.49
CA GLY A 29 7.87 -3.21 5.99
C GLY A 29 6.88 -3.95 6.89
N GLN A 30 5.75 -3.33 7.28
CA GLN A 30 4.87 -3.90 8.30
C GLN A 30 4.13 -5.16 7.83
N PHE A 31 3.77 -5.23 6.54
CA PHE A 31 2.99 -6.33 5.96
C PHE A 31 3.81 -7.14 4.94
N GLY A 32 5.10 -6.85 4.82
CA GLY A 32 5.93 -7.33 3.72
C GLY A 32 5.51 -6.69 2.40
N ARG A 33 5.46 -7.50 1.35
CA ARG A 33 5.26 -7.04 -0.03
C ARG A 33 3.82 -6.67 -0.30
N ILE A 34 3.61 -5.48 -0.86
CA ILE A 34 2.29 -4.94 -1.24
C ILE A 34 2.13 -4.99 -2.76
N ARG A 35 1.02 -5.57 -3.24
CA ARG A 35 0.76 -5.82 -4.67
C ARG A 35 -0.24 -4.85 -5.28
N ALA A 36 -1.31 -4.57 -4.57
CA ALA A 36 -2.40 -3.70 -5.02
C ALA A 36 -2.88 -2.80 -3.88
N VAL A 37 -3.37 -1.63 -4.26
CA VAL A 37 -4.02 -0.65 -3.39
C VAL A 37 -5.27 -0.18 -4.12
N VAL A 38 -6.43 -0.28 -3.47
CA VAL A 38 -7.72 0.13 -4.04
C VAL A 38 -8.46 1.00 -3.03
N ALA A 39 -8.98 2.13 -3.49
CA ALA A 39 -9.86 2.96 -2.69
C ALA A 39 -11.29 2.40 -2.69
N SER A 40 -11.93 2.42 -1.53
CA SER A 40 -13.37 2.21 -1.42
C SER A 40 -14.11 3.55 -1.59
N ALA A 41 -15.42 3.49 -1.84
CA ALA A 41 -16.29 4.68 -1.85
C ALA A 41 -16.35 5.41 -0.49
N GLY A 42 -15.86 4.80 0.59
CA GLY A 42 -15.78 5.38 1.93
C GLY A 42 -14.36 5.84 2.32
N LYS A 43 -14.11 5.91 3.64
CA LYS A 43 -12.82 6.35 4.22
C LYS A 43 -11.79 5.23 4.36
N TYR A 44 -11.79 4.28 3.43
CA TYR A 44 -10.96 3.09 3.51
C TYR A 44 -10.15 2.86 2.26
N LEU A 45 -8.91 2.39 2.45
CA LEU A 45 -8.14 1.71 1.42
C LEU A 45 -8.13 0.21 1.70
N TYR A 46 -8.09 -0.58 0.65
CA TYR A 46 -7.81 -2.00 0.72
C TYR A 46 -6.47 -2.27 0.05
N ILE A 47 -5.62 -3.05 0.72
CA ILE A 47 -4.34 -3.49 0.17
C ILE A 47 -4.28 -5.02 0.14
N THR A 48 -3.51 -5.56 -0.81
CA THR A 48 -3.17 -6.98 -0.84
C THR A 48 -1.68 -7.18 -0.58
N THR A 49 -1.34 -8.19 0.24
CA THR A 49 0.04 -8.67 0.33
C THR A 49 0.35 -9.64 -0.83
N SER A 50 1.63 -9.85 -1.10
CA SER A 50 2.10 -10.82 -2.11
C SER A 50 3.42 -11.46 -1.66
N ASN A 51 3.46 -11.93 -0.42
CA ASN A 51 4.63 -12.53 0.21
C ASN A 51 4.90 -13.93 -0.35
N THR A 52 3.87 -14.65 -0.81
CA THR A 52 3.98 -16.04 -1.31
C THR A 52 4.32 -16.15 -2.81
N ASP A 53 4.67 -15.05 -3.48
CA ASP A 53 4.93 -15.05 -4.94
C ASP A 53 6.37 -15.46 -5.35
N GLY A 54 7.15 -15.96 -4.39
CA GLY A 54 8.54 -16.39 -4.59
C GLY A 54 9.60 -15.29 -4.45
N ARG A 55 9.25 -14.06 -4.08
CA ARG A 55 10.25 -13.01 -3.78
C ARG A 55 10.03 -12.29 -2.44
N GLY A 56 9.13 -12.79 -1.60
CA GLY A 56 8.94 -12.33 -0.22
C GLY A 56 9.43 -13.38 0.80
N ASP A 57 9.21 -13.08 2.07
CA ASP A 57 9.39 -14.01 3.19
C ASP A 57 8.00 -14.37 3.76
N PRO A 58 7.41 -15.50 3.35
CA PRO A 58 6.03 -15.85 3.70
C PRO A 58 5.89 -16.17 5.19
N HIS A 59 4.88 -15.58 5.83
CA HIS A 59 4.46 -15.96 7.18
C HIS A 59 3.19 -16.80 7.15
N ALA A 60 2.90 -17.48 8.25
CA ALA A 60 1.66 -18.24 8.40
C ALA A 60 0.43 -17.33 8.20
N GLY A 61 -0.44 -17.73 7.28
CA GLY A 61 -1.67 -17.01 6.94
C GLY A 61 -1.48 -15.85 5.94
N ASP A 62 -0.32 -15.74 5.28
CA ASP A 62 -0.19 -14.96 4.05
C ASP A 62 -0.79 -15.72 2.85
N ASP A 63 -1.29 -15.05 1.82
CA ASP A 63 -1.44 -13.59 1.69
C ASP A 63 -2.74 -13.05 2.30
N LYS A 64 -2.78 -11.73 2.52
CA LYS A 64 -3.89 -11.03 3.20
C LYS A 64 -4.49 -9.93 2.33
N ILE A 65 -5.79 -9.69 2.52
CA ILE A 65 -6.46 -8.45 2.14
C ILE A 65 -6.65 -7.63 3.41
N ILE A 66 -6.09 -6.43 3.46
CA ILE A 66 -6.05 -5.58 4.65
C ILE A 66 -6.83 -4.30 4.37
N ARG A 67 -7.79 -3.97 5.24
CA ARG A 67 -8.50 -2.69 5.24
C ARG A 67 -7.74 -1.68 6.10
N LEU A 68 -7.37 -0.56 5.51
CA LEU A 68 -6.72 0.57 6.17
C LEU A 68 -7.72 1.71 6.32
N ASN A 69 -7.73 2.35 7.49
CA ASN A 69 -8.42 3.61 7.67
C ASN A 69 -7.57 4.71 7.05
N LEU A 70 -8.17 5.53 6.19
CA LEU A 70 -7.52 6.75 5.72
C LEU A 70 -7.52 7.76 6.89
N PRO A 71 -6.34 8.25 7.31
CA PRO A 71 -6.26 9.35 8.27
C PRO A 71 -6.83 10.64 7.70
#